data_AF-A0A067FN51-F1
#
_entry.id   AF-A0A067FN51-F1
#
_cell.length_a   1.000
_cell.length_b   1.000
_cell.length_c   1.000
_cell.angle_alpha   90.00
_cell.angle_beta   90.00
_cell.angle_gamma   90.00
#
_symmetry.space_group_name_H-M   'P 1'
#
loop_
_entity.id
_entity.type
_entity.pdbx_description
1 polymer ?
#
loop_
_entity_poly.entity_id
_entity_poly.type
_entity_poly.pdbx_seq_one_letter_code
_entity_poly.pdbx_strand_id
1 'polypeptide(L)'
;QSRSSSRWLAENLEEMDRSVKQMQKLIEDGESLSKFHRPELTAHIEDFYHLYQSLAERYDHLTGELQKNVPSDIPLQGSGNTKSGFAQGSPLLTPDRKMGLHNTSCQATSSTSGGSSNFSLKEGAELSSPSSSDSESEFSNSSVKIHRDAPINMDGKELTEEANETYEELLGRVIQYEDKLRVLNLSLQLSEEEVARLKSELHSQIESAKRDVNIKEADLEMERRQVFELQNYVRELETRLSESNFEIERLMKELEGTHQLQGQLKLAQDDVTTLNAKLDYERMQVLKFQERIAKVETNLSDRNNEVAELKIALSDAEEKFTLDKAQLQSEMFCLLEKQALLDARLKEWELQGKALEDKIRQCETEKMEITGLHEAQERGMQSEINQLKVEVCERDNRIEALNKIMDSLKLKYDMLMAEKDEINAKVNTLMAEARSRDNHIGQIEEHSRKLHMEHAELIAASESSRKLVDELRFRVKELENEVDRQRMVILDAAEEKREAIRQLCFSLEHYRSGYQELRQAFLGYKRPAVMAA
;
A
#
# COMPACT_ATOMS: atom_id res chain seq x y z
N GLN A 1 26.37 11.51 -9.21
CA GLN A 1 26.61 11.60 -7.75
C GLN A 1 27.13 10.29 -7.13
N SER A 2 27.58 9.29 -7.91
CA SER A 2 27.82 7.91 -7.42
C SER A 2 28.99 7.73 -6.43
N ARG A 3 30.04 8.55 -6.48
CA ARG A 3 31.19 8.45 -5.55
C ARG A 3 30.89 8.87 -4.10
N SER A 4 29.74 9.49 -3.83
CA SER A 4 29.40 9.99 -2.50
C SER A 4 28.79 8.93 -1.58
N SER A 5 28.04 7.96 -2.12
CA SER A 5 27.34 6.94 -1.32
C SER A 5 28.32 5.98 -0.63
N SER A 6 29.19 5.32 -1.41
CA SER A 6 30.20 4.39 -0.89
C SER A 6 31.24 5.08 0.02
N ARG A 7 31.57 6.35 -0.21
CA ARG A 7 32.40 7.13 0.73
C ARG A 7 31.70 7.39 2.05
N TRP A 8 30.44 7.82 2.02
CA TRP A 8 29.66 8.04 3.22
C TRP A 8 29.48 6.75 4.03
N LEU A 9 29.26 5.61 3.37
CA LEU A 9 29.21 4.29 4.02
C LEU A 9 30.54 3.95 4.72
N ALA A 10 31.68 4.16 4.06
CA ALA A 10 33.00 3.93 4.66
C ALA A 10 33.26 4.88 5.85
N GLU A 11 32.97 6.17 5.71
CA GLU A 11 33.11 7.18 6.77
C GLU A 11 32.24 6.85 8.00
N ASN A 12 31.02 6.34 7.78
CA ASN A 12 30.07 5.95 8.83
C ASN A 12 30.47 4.61 9.49
N LEU A 13 31.03 3.66 8.74
CA LEU A 13 31.64 2.43 9.28
C LEU A 13 32.86 2.74 10.16
N GLU A 14 33.73 3.66 9.75
CA GLU A 14 34.85 4.12 10.59
C GLU A 14 34.38 4.88 11.84
N GLU A 15 33.27 5.62 11.77
CA GLU A 15 32.68 6.27 12.95
C GLU A 15 32.03 5.26 13.92
N MET A 16 31.35 4.24 13.40
CA MET A 16 30.79 3.15 14.20
C MET A 16 31.90 2.31 14.88
N ASP A 17 32.95 1.95 14.15
CA ASP A 17 34.14 1.26 14.69
C ASP A 17 34.78 2.03 15.85
N ARG A 18 34.92 3.35 15.67
CA ARG A 18 35.48 4.27 16.68
C ARG A 18 34.58 4.38 17.91
N SER A 19 33.25 4.36 17.72
CA SER A 19 32.26 4.35 18.80
C SER A 19 32.27 3.02 19.59
N VAL A 20 32.30 1.88 18.89
CA VAL A 20 32.39 0.54 19.50
C VAL A 20 33.67 0.40 20.32
N LYS A 21 34.82 0.85 19.80
CA LYS A 21 36.09 0.86 20.55
C LYS A 21 36.07 1.76 21.78
N GLN A 22 35.33 2.88 21.75
CA GLN A 22 35.10 3.69 22.94
C GLN A 22 34.19 2.99 23.95
N MET A 23 33.13 2.31 23.51
CA MET A 23 32.24 1.53 24.39
C MET A 23 32.93 0.34 25.04
N GLN A 24 33.70 -0.46 24.27
CA GLN A 24 34.53 -1.55 24.81
C GLN A 24 35.50 -1.03 25.87
N LYS A 25 36.21 0.08 25.58
CA LYS A 25 37.11 0.71 26.56
C LYS A 25 36.39 1.19 27.82
N LEU A 26 35.20 1.78 27.71
CA LEU A 26 34.40 2.20 28.87
C LEU A 26 33.93 1.01 29.74
N ILE A 27 33.78 -0.18 29.16
CA ILE A 27 33.47 -1.43 29.88
C ILE A 27 34.72 -2.02 30.55
N GLU A 28 35.89 -1.83 29.95
CA GLU A 28 37.19 -2.23 30.53
C GLU A 28 37.60 -1.33 31.71
N ASP A 29 37.56 0.00 31.51
CA ASP A 29 37.86 1.02 32.53
C ASP A 29 36.77 1.12 33.64
N GLY A 30 35.53 0.69 33.35
CA GLY A 30 34.36 0.92 34.20
C GLY A 30 34.23 -0.01 35.42
N GLU A 31 34.88 0.32 36.54
CA GLU A 31 34.87 -0.46 37.80
C GLU A 31 33.48 -0.84 38.35
N SER A 32 32.42 -0.12 37.99
CA SER A 32 31.04 -0.37 38.41
C SER A 32 30.36 -1.57 37.75
N LEU A 33 30.84 -2.04 36.58
CA LEU A 33 30.32 -3.24 35.94
C LEU A 33 30.96 -4.50 36.54
N SER A 34 30.12 -5.37 37.13
CA SER A 34 30.56 -6.62 37.74
C SER A 34 31.30 -7.50 36.74
N LYS A 35 32.30 -8.26 37.22
CA LYS A 35 33.14 -9.13 36.38
C LYS A 35 32.36 -10.21 35.61
N PHE A 36 31.11 -10.48 36.00
CA PHE A 36 30.25 -11.46 35.35
C PHE A 36 29.49 -10.92 34.14
N HIS A 37 29.13 -9.63 34.12
CA HIS A 37 28.34 -9.04 33.01
C HIS A 37 29.17 -8.29 31.97
N ARG A 38 30.44 -7.96 32.25
CA ARG A 38 31.35 -7.37 31.25
C ARG A 38 31.51 -8.24 29.98
N PRO A 39 31.67 -9.59 30.06
CA PRO A 39 31.79 -10.42 28.86
C PRO A 39 30.51 -10.45 28.03
N GLU A 40 29.35 -10.55 28.69
CA GLU A 40 28.02 -10.59 28.05
C GLU A 40 27.71 -9.26 27.33
N LEU A 41 28.00 -8.12 27.98
CA LEU A 41 27.82 -6.81 27.38
C LEU A 41 28.79 -6.57 26.21
N THR A 42 30.04 -7.04 26.31
CA THR A 42 31.02 -6.95 25.21
C THR A 42 30.56 -7.78 24.00
N ALA A 43 30.10 -9.02 24.23
CA ALA A 43 29.57 -9.89 23.18
C ALA A 43 28.36 -9.25 22.47
N HIS A 44 27.41 -8.66 23.21
CA HIS A 44 26.27 -7.97 22.59
C HIS A 44 26.66 -6.73 21.76
N ILE A 45 27.76 -6.06 22.11
CA ILE A 45 28.28 -4.92 21.33
C ILE A 45 28.97 -5.41 20.05
N GLU A 46 29.69 -6.53 20.13
CA GLU A 46 30.31 -7.19 18.97
C GLU A 46 29.25 -7.77 18.01
N ASP A 47 28.22 -8.44 18.54
CA ASP A 47 27.04 -8.90 17.78
C ASP A 47 26.35 -7.73 17.05
N PHE A 48 26.11 -6.62 17.75
CA PHE A 48 25.48 -5.43 17.16
C PHE A 48 26.36 -4.80 16.06
N TYR A 49 27.68 -4.75 16.28
CA TYR A 49 28.62 -4.26 15.28
C TYR A 49 28.67 -5.16 14.03
N HIS A 50 28.69 -6.48 14.21
CA HIS A 50 28.62 -7.44 13.10
C HIS A 50 27.28 -7.39 12.34
N LEU A 51 26.16 -7.15 13.03
CA LEU A 51 24.85 -6.90 12.42
C LEU A 51 24.84 -5.60 11.59
N TYR A 52 25.45 -4.53 12.10
CA TYR A 52 25.60 -3.25 11.39
C TYR A 52 26.49 -3.40 10.16
N GLN A 53 27.65 -4.04 10.28
CA GLN A 53 28.55 -4.34 9.17
C GLN A 53 27.85 -5.18 8.10
N SER A 54 27.15 -6.25 8.50
CA SER A 54 26.35 -7.09 7.58
C SER A 54 25.24 -6.31 6.86
N LEU A 55 24.70 -5.25 7.46
CA LEU A 55 23.71 -4.38 6.84
C LEU A 55 24.36 -3.41 5.84
N ALA A 56 25.49 -2.80 6.19
CA ALA A 56 26.27 -1.94 5.31
C ALA A 56 26.79 -2.69 4.08
N GLU A 57 27.34 -3.89 4.26
CA GLU A 57 27.77 -4.77 3.16
C GLU A 57 26.63 -5.10 2.21
N ARG A 58 25.44 -5.47 2.73
CA ARG A 58 24.25 -5.69 1.88
C ARG A 58 23.82 -4.43 1.14
N TYR A 59 23.96 -3.25 1.74
CA TYR A 59 23.64 -1.98 1.08
C TYR A 59 24.60 -1.66 -0.06
N ASP A 60 25.91 -1.87 0.12
CA ASP A 60 26.92 -1.71 -0.95
C ASP A 60 26.72 -2.73 -2.07
N HIS A 61 26.42 -4.00 -1.76
CA HIS A 61 26.06 -5.01 -2.76
C HIS A 61 24.84 -4.60 -3.57
N LEU A 62 23.74 -4.21 -2.91
CA LEU A 62 22.51 -3.81 -3.58
C LEU A 62 22.68 -2.52 -4.40
N THR A 63 23.48 -1.56 -3.92
CA THR A 63 23.84 -0.33 -4.66
C THR A 63 24.74 -0.63 -5.86
N GLY A 64 25.65 -1.60 -5.74
CA GLY A 64 26.53 -2.06 -6.82
C GLY A 64 25.77 -2.86 -7.90
N GLU A 65 24.83 -3.72 -7.51
CA GLU A 65 23.95 -4.42 -8.45
C GLU A 65 22.98 -3.47 -9.14
N LEU A 66 22.46 -2.46 -8.45
CA LEU A 66 21.64 -1.43 -9.08
C LEU A 66 22.42 -0.66 -10.16
N GLN A 67 23.73 -0.43 -9.98
CA GLN A 67 24.57 0.16 -11.02
C GLN A 67 24.92 -0.81 -12.17
N LYS A 68 25.09 -2.10 -11.90
CA LYS A 68 25.32 -3.12 -12.95
C LYS A 68 24.11 -3.33 -13.88
N ASN A 69 22.90 -3.09 -13.38
CA ASN A 69 21.65 -3.31 -14.11
C ASN A 69 21.12 -2.07 -14.86
N VAL A 70 21.90 -0.98 -14.97
CA VAL A 70 21.57 0.19 -15.81
C VAL A 70 22.24 0.06 -17.19
N PRO A 71 21.49 -0.09 -18.30
CA PRO A 71 22.04 -0.02 -19.64
C PRO A 71 22.71 1.34 -19.87
N SER A 72 24.01 1.34 -20.19
CA SER A 72 24.81 2.55 -20.33
C SER A 72 24.79 3.07 -21.76
N ASP A 73 23.72 3.76 -22.14
CA ASP A 73 23.62 4.50 -23.40
C ASP A 73 22.70 5.74 -23.28
N ILE A 74 22.81 6.67 -24.25
CA ILE A 74 22.15 7.99 -24.32
C ILE A 74 22.69 9.06 -23.34
N PRO A 75 23.53 10.00 -23.80
CA PRO A 75 24.03 11.12 -23.00
C PRO A 75 23.24 12.43 -23.22
N LEU A 76 22.52 12.94 -22.21
CA LEU A 76 21.94 14.30 -22.24
C LEU A 76 21.93 15.02 -20.88
N GLN A 77 22.97 15.83 -20.69
CA GLN A 77 22.96 17.25 -20.30
C GLN A 77 21.67 17.85 -19.66
N GLY A 78 21.81 18.38 -18.43
CA GLY A 78 20.79 19.19 -17.71
C GLY A 78 20.58 18.67 -16.27
N SER A 79 21.00 19.32 -15.16
CA SER A 79 20.85 20.72 -14.70
C SER A 79 19.44 21.06 -14.19
N GLY A 80 19.34 21.46 -12.91
CA GLY A 80 18.15 22.12 -12.34
C GLY A 80 17.55 21.45 -11.09
N ASN A 81 17.70 22.08 -9.93
CA ASN A 81 16.95 21.75 -8.71
C ASN A 81 15.51 22.28 -8.83
N THR A 82 14.51 21.65 -8.19
CA THR A 82 13.67 22.25 -7.10
C THR A 82 12.56 21.31 -6.60
N LYS A 83 11.91 21.69 -5.48
CA LYS A 83 10.69 21.08 -4.91
C LYS A 83 9.56 22.12 -4.92
N SER A 84 8.33 21.69 -4.61
CA SER A 84 7.10 22.51 -4.46
C SER A 84 6.49 22.98 -5.80
N GLY A 85 5.19 23.25 -5.92
CA GLY A 85 4.07 22.99 -5.02
C GLY A 85 2.81 23.81 -5.37
N PHE A 86 1.65 23.12 -5.44
CA PHE A 86 0.24 23.58 -5.52
C PHE A 86 -0.18 24.96 -6.11
N ALA A 87 -1.22 24.86 -6.96
CA ALA A 87 -2.40 25.73 -7.10
C ALA A 87 -2.52 26.81 -8.21
N GLN A 88 -3.50 26.54 -9.10
CA GLN A 88 -4.41 27.45 -9.85
C GLN A 88 -3.87 28.57 -10.77
N GLY A 89 -4.33 28.52 -12.04
CA GLY A 89 -4.17 29.59 -13.04
C GLY A 89 -4.63 29.19 -14.45
N SER A 90 -5.94 29.21 -14.72
CA SER A 90 -6.56 29.06 -16.05
C SER A 90 -6.14 30.20 -17.02
N PRO A 91 -6.24 30.11 -18.39
CA PRO A 91 -7.34 29.42 -19.08
C PRO A 91 -7.14 28.87 -20.53
N LEU A 92 -8.22 28.21 -21.00
CA LEU A 92 -8.81 28.23 -22.36
C LEU A 92 -8.28 27.32 -23.51
N LEU A 93 -9.26 26.95 -24.36
CA LEU A 93 -9.20 26.40 -25.73
C LEU A 93 -8.89 24.91 -25.96
N THR A 94 -9.96 24.09 -25.93
CA THR A 94 -10.26 23.15 -27.03
C THR A 94 -10.75 23.93 -28.27
N PRO A 95 -10.64 23.39 -29.51
CA PRO A 95 -11.81 22.67 -30.05
C PRO A 95 -11.47 21.44 -30.92
N ASP A 96 -12.49 20.61 -31.17
CA ASP A 96 -12.50 19.51 -32.14
C ASP A 96 -13.45 19.83 -33.32
N ARG A 97 -13.35 19.04 -34.40
CA ARG A 97 -14.40 18.70 -35.38
C ARG A 97 -14.70 19.64 -36.55
N LYS A 98 -14.21 19.19 -37.72
CA LYS A 98 -14.74 19.32 -39.10
C LYS A 98 -15.94 20.25 -39.34
N MET A 99 -15.79 21.19 -40.29
CA MET A 99 -16.56 21.28 -41.56
C MET A 99 -16.03 22.47 -42.40
N GLY A 100 -16.28 22.47 -43.72
CA GLY A 100 -16.06 23.65 -44.59
C GLY A 100 -14.98 23.49 -45.67
N LEU A 101 -15.35 23.72 -46.93
CA LEU A 101 -14.45 23.79 -48.08
C LEU A 101 -13.66 25.10 -48.08
N HIS A 102 -12.47 25.12 -48.70
CA HIS A 102 -12.06 26.15 -49.66
C HIS A 102 -10.93 25.63 -50.56
N ASN A 103 -11.15 25.57 -51.89
CA ASN A 103 -10.14 25.22 -52.90
C ASN A 103 -10.02 26.36 -53.91
N THR A 104 -8.83 26.93 -54.05
CA THR A 104 -8.43 27.95 -55.05
C THR A 104 -6.90 28.01 -55.08
N SER A 105 -6.19 28.26 -56.20
CA SER A 105 -6.62 28.53 -57.59
C SER A 105 -5.45 28.26 -58.57
N CYS A 106 -5.69 28.46 -59.89
CA CYS A 106 -4.70 28.58 -60.97
C CYS A 106 -3.94 27.29 -61.37
N GLN A 107 -3.67 26.96 -62.63
CA GLN A 107 -3.94 27.55 -63.98
C GLN A 107 -3.96 26.36 -64.98
N ALA A 108 -4.43 26.40 -66.23
CA ALA A 108 -5.45 27.18 -66.96
C ALA A 108 -5.44 26.68 -68.43
N THR A 109 -6.56 26.81 -69.18
CA THR A 109 -6.68 27.23 -70.62
C THR A 109 -7.93 26.65 -71.34
N SER A 110 -8.41 27.40 -72.35
CA SER A 110 -9.21 26.94 -73.51
C SER A 110 -10.75 26.72 -73.40
N SER A 111 -11.48 27.69 -73.98
CA SER A 111 -12.57 27.46 -74.98
C SER A 111 -14.02 27.13 -74.57
N THR A 112 -14.75 28.20 -74.24
CA THR A 112 -16.05 28.65 -74.85
C THR A 112 -17.19 27.67 -75.19
N SER A 113 -18.39 28.00 -74.71
CA SER A 113 -19.71 27.44 -75.09
C SER A 113 -20.40 28.19 -76.26
N GLY A 114 -21.53 27.68 -76.76
CA GLY A 114 -22.42 28.36 -77.71
C GLY A 114 -23.91 28.03 -77.52
N GLY A 115 -24.80 28.93 -77.99
CA GLY A 115 -26.25 28.69 -78.21
C GLY A 115 -26.56 28.51 -79.70
N SER A 116 -27.78 28.73 -80.23
CA SER A 116 -29.07 29.11 -79.64
C SER A 116 -30.25 28.87 -80.64
N SER A 117 -31.43 28.49 -80.12
CA SER A 117 -32.81 28.85 -80.58
C SER A 117 -33.27 28.87 -82.07
N ASN A 118 -34.26 28.02 -82.37
CA ASN A 118 -35.58 28.31 -83.03
C ASN A 118 -35.84 28.30 -84.57
N PHE A 119 -37.10 27.90 -84.90
CA PHE A 119 -38.05 28.34 -85.97
C PHE A 119 -38.45 27.45 -87.19
N SER A 120 -39.68 27.75 -87.68
CA SER A 120 -40.45 27.32 -88.88
C SER A 120 -41.22 25.96 -88.83
N LEU A 121 -42.47 25.73 -89.28
CA LEU A 121 -43.52 26.32 -90.20
C LEU A 121 -43.80 25.52 -91.51
N LYS A 122 -44.99 25.69 -92.15
CA LYS A 122 -45.68 24.68 -93.01
C LYS A 122 -46.53 25.27 -94.18
N GLU A 123 -46.83 24.43 -95.20
CA GLU A 123 -47.72 24.56 -96.42
C GLU A 123 -47.08 25.15 -97.71
N GLY A 124 -47.51 24.87 -98.97
CA GLY A 124 -48.58 24.01 -99.55
C GLY A 124 -48.07 23.01 -100.64
N ALA A 125 -48.58 22.80 -101.87
CA ALA A 125 -49.78 23.25 -102.64
C ALA A 125 -49.90 22.49 -104.04
N GLU A 126 -51.00 22.66 -104.80
CA GLU A 126 -51.20 22.39 -106.28
C GLU A 126 -51.08 20.92 -106.84
N LEU A 127 -51.36 20.46 -108.10
CA LEU A 127 -52.25 20.71 -109.30
C LEU A 127 -52.01 19.51 -110.32
N SER A 128 -52.72 19.13 -111.42
CA SER A 128 -54.04 19.36 -112.10
C SER A 128 -54.32 18.23 -113.18
N SER A 129 -55.27 18.38 -114.13
CA SER A 129 -55.67 17.45 -115.25
C SER A 129 -56.40 18.25 -116.41
N PRO A 130 -57.15 17.73 -117.44
CA PRO A 130 -57.57 16.37 -117.89
C PRO A 130 -57.62 16.15 -119.47
N SER A 131 -58.58 15.36 -120.00
CA SER A 131 -59.23 15.39 -121.38
C SER A 131 -58.64 14.62 -122.60
N SER A 132 -59.36 14.22 -123.70
CA SER A 132 -60.82 14.15 -124.09
C SER A 132 -61.15 13.56 -125.52
N SER A 133 -62.38 13.04 -125.77
CA SER A 133 -63.29 13.12 -127.01
C SER A 133 -62.96 12.52 -128.42
N ASP A 134 -63.86 12.34 -129.44
CA ASP A 134 -65.32 11.96 -129.61
C ASP A 134 -65.76 11.79 -131.14
N SER A 135 -66.94 11.15 -131.44
CA SER A 135 -67.85 11.26 -132.67
C SER A 135 -67.45 10.72 -134.11
N GLU A 136 -68.30 10.51 -135.16
CA GLU A 136 -69.74 10.06 -135.38
C GLU A 136 -70.17 9.89 -136.90
N SER A 137 -71.30 9.18 -137.23
CA SER A 137 -72.21 9.22 -138.45
C SER A 137 -71.82 8.63 -139.87
N GLU A 138 -72.70 8.58 -140.92
CA GLU A 138 -73.86 7.67 -141.21
C GLU A 138 -74.43 7.68 -142.71
N PHE A 139 -75.25 6.67 -143.11
CA PHE A 139 -76.39 6.60 -144.11
C PHE A 139 -76.30 6.49 -145.69
N SER A 140 -77.17 5.62 -146.29
CA SER A 140 -78.11 5.79 -147.47
C SER A 140 -77.84 5.61 -149.03
N ASN A 141 -78.63 4.69 -149.66
CA ASN A 141 -79.56 4.79 -150.86
C ASN A 141 -79.24 4.85 -152.41
N SER A 142 -79.99 4.01 -153.20
CA SER A 142 -80.81 4.27 -154.45
C SER A 142 -80.35 4.08 -155.95
N SER A 143 -81.10 3.21 -156.69
CA SER A 143 -81.78 3.24 -158.06
C SER A 143 -81.29 3.98 -159.35
N VAL A 144 -81.55 3.41 -160.58
CA VAL A 144 -81.91 4.10 -161.89
C VAL A 144 -82.29 3.11 -163.08
N LYS A 145 -82.59 3.58 -164.32
CA LYS A 145 -83.41 2.95 -165.43
C LYS A 145 -83.06 3.46 -166.87
N ILE A 146 -83.32 2.72 -167.99
CA ILE A 146 -83.31 3.25 -169.42
C ILE A 146 -84.09 2.38 -170.49
N HIS A 147 -84.06 2.68 -171.82
CA HIS A 147 -84.83 2.05 -172.95
C HIS A 147 -84.24 2.33 -174.39
N ARG A 148 -84.85 1.80 -175.50
CA ARG A 148 -84.83 2.21 -176.98
C ARG A 148 -84.06 1.34 -178.02
N ASP A 149 -84.27 1.32 -179.38
CA ASP A 149 -85.37 1.69 -180.35
C ASP A 149 -85.12 1.20 -181.84
N ALA A 150 -86.19 0.94 -182.64
CA ALA A 150 -86.43 1.14 -184.13
C ALA A 150 -85.48 0.55 -185.25
N PRO A 151 -85.64 0.78 -186.61
CA PRO A 151 -86.74 1.29 -187.52
C PRO A 151 -86.94 0.55 -188.92
N ILE A 152 -87.75 1.14 -189.85
CA ILE A 152 -88.01 0.87 -191.34
C ILE A 152 -89.28 0.01 -191.65
N ASN A 153 -90.17 0.14 -192.68
CA ASN A 153 -90.35 0.69 -194.09
C ASN A 153 -90.21 -0.36 -195.26
N MET A 154 -90.73 -0.28 -196.51
CA MET A 154 -91.28 0.79 -197.42
C MET A 154 -92.33 0.22 -198.47
N ASP A 155 -92.69 0.94 -199.56
CA ASP A 155 -93.75 0.69 -200.60
C ASP A 155 -93.23 0.48 -202.08
N GLY A 156 -94.05 -0.02 -203.04
CA GLY A 156 -93.68 -0.18 -204.48
C GLY A 156 -94.73 -0.78 -205.48
N LYS A 157 -94.96 -0.12 -206.64
CA LYS A 157 -96.20 -0.03 -207.46
C LYS A 157 -96.21 -0.68 -208.90
N GLU A 158 -97.41 -1.02 -209.43
CA GLU A 158 -97.99 -0.83 -210.81
C GLU A 158 -97.65 -1.56 -212.17
N LEU A 159 -98.73 -1.70 -213.01
CA LEU A 159 -98.90 -1.65 -214.50
C LEU A 159 -98.24 -2.72 -215.46
N THR A 160 -98.60 -2.88 -216.76
CA THR A 160 -99.50 -2.21 -217.75
C THR A 160 -100.37 -3.20 -218.61
N GLU A 161 -101.40 -2.68 -219.31
CA GLU A 161 -101.84 -2.99 -220.72
C GLU A 161 -102.18 -4.45 -221.18
N GLU A 162 -102.57 -4.73 -222.43
CA GLU A 162 -103.75 -4.34 -223.28
C GLU A 162 -103.74 -5.29 -224.52
N ALA A 163 -104.80 -5.56 -225.30
CA ALA A 163 -106.23 -5.24 -225.30
C ALA A 163 -106.99 -6.21 -226.26
N ASN A 164 -108.32 -6.03 -226.42
CA ASN A 164 -109.14 -6.59 -227.51
C ASN A 164 -109.16 -8.12 -227.70
N GLU A 165 -109.47 -8.91 -226.66
CA GLU A 165 -109.91 -10.29 -226.89
C GLU A 165 -111.09 -10.72 -226.01
N THR A 166 -111.75 -11.80 -226.40
CA THR A 166 -113.15 -12.13 -226.11
C THR A 166 -113.42 -12.66 -224.69
N TYR A 167 -114.71 -12.91 -224.41
CA TYR A 167 -115.29 -13.41 -223.15
C TYR A 167 -114.64 -14.67 -222.55
N GLU A 168 -113.77 -15.38 -223.27
CA GLU A 168 -113.14 -16.64 -222.82
C GLU A 168 -111.84 -16.45 -222.02
N GLU A 169 -110.97 -15.47 -222.36
CA GLU A 169 -109.60 -15.45 -221.81
C GLU A 169 -109.53 -15.05 -220.34
N LEU A 170 -110.44 -14.18 -219.90
CA LEU A 170 -110.47 -13.62 -218.54
C LEU A 170 -110.63 -14.71 -217.46
N LEU A 171 -111.31 -15.81 -217.80
CA LEU A 171 -111.50 -16.98 -216.93
C LEU A 171 -110.17 -17.70 -216.62
N GLY A 172 -109.25 -17.78 -217.57
CA GLY A 172 -107.95 -18.46 -217.39
C GLY A 172 -107.03 -17.76 -216.40
N ARG A 173 -107.16 -16.44 -216.25
CA ARG A 173 -106.30 -15.63 -215.36
C ARG A 173 -106.67 -15.78 -213.88
N VAL A 174 -107.93 -16.09 -213.57
CA VAL A 174 -108.40 -16.36 -212.19
C VAL A 174 -107.72 -17.60 -211.61
N ILE A 175 -107.64 -18.67 -212.41
CA ILE A 175 -107.01 -19.96 -212.03
C ILE A 175 -105.55 -19.75 -211.61
N GLN A 176 -104.80 -18.87 -212.28
CA GLN A 176 -103.42 -18.56 -211.91
C GLN A 176 -103.28 -17.83 -210.55
N TYR A 177 -104.29 -17.08 -210.11
CA TYR A 177 -104.26 -16.42 -208.80
C TYR A 177 -104.61 -17.38 -207.67
N GLU A 178 -105.52 -18.34 -207.89
CA GLU A 178 -105.80 -19.41 -206.93
C GLU A 178 -104.57 -20.31 -206.69
N ASP A 179 -103.81 -20.62 -207.76
CA ASP A 179 -102.56 -21.38 -207.66
C ASP A 179 -101.47 -20.63 -206.87
N LYS A 180 -101.32 -19.32 -207.11
CA LYS A 180 -100.39 -18.46 -206.36
C LYS A 180 -100.73 -18.37 -204.87
N LEU A 181 -102.02 -18.33 -204.52
CA LEU A 181 -102.47 -18.28 -203.12
C LEU A 181 -102.06 -19.55 -202.35
N ARG A 182 -102.11 -20.71 -203.02
CA ARG A 182 -101.69 -22.01 -202.44
C ARG A 182 -100.20 -22.05 -202.09
N VAL A 183 -99.34 -21.47 -202.94
CA VAL A 183 -97.89 -21.44 -202.74
C VAL A 183 -97.49 -20.55 -201.55
N LEU A 184 -98.09 -19.36 -201.43
CA LEU A 184 -97.81 -18.45 -200.31
C LEU A 184 -98.24 -19.04 -198.96
N ASN A 185 -99.37 -19.75 -198.90
CA ASN A 185 -99.82 -20.39 -197.67
C ASN A 185 -98.86 -21.51 -197.22
N LEU A 186 -98.28 -22.25 -198.16
CA LEU A 186 -97.25 -23.25 -197.87
C LEU A 186 -95.94 -22.62 -197.36
N SER A 187 -95.56 -21.45 -197.88
CA SER A 187 -94.39 -20.70 -197.44
C SER A 187 -94.54 -20.13 -196.02
N LEU A 188 -95.76 -19.78 -195.60
CA LEU A 188 -96.03 -19.32 -194.23
C LEU A 188 -95.80 -20.46 -193.23
N GLN A 189 -96.35 -21.64 -193.51
CA GLN A 189 -96.25 -22.82 -192.63
C GLN A 189 -94.79 -23.23 -192.35
N LEU A 190 -93.92 -23.21 -193.36
CA LEU A 190 -92.48 -23.48 -193.19
C LEU A 190 -91.78 -22.45 -192.29
N SER A 191 -92.21 -21.19 -192.32
CA SER A 191 -91.65 -20.14 -191.44
C SER A 191 -92.08 -20.30 -189.97
N GLU A 192 -93.27 -20.86 -189.71
CA GLU A 192 -93.73 -21.16 -188.35
C GLU A 192 -92.94 -22.33 -187.71
N GLU A 193 -92.61 -23.35 -188.50
CA GLU A 193 -91.74 -24.47 -188.07
C GLU A 193 -90.30 -23.99 -187.72
N GLU A 194 -89.75 -23.06 -188.51
CA GLU A 194 -88.44 -22.44 -188.25
C GLU A 194 -88.42 -21.66 -186.91
N VAL A 195 -89.49 -20.91 -186.62
CA VAL A 195 -89.65 -20.19 -185.34
C VAL A 195 -89.77 -21.15 -184.16
N ALA A 196 -90.48 -22.28 -184.32
CA ALA A 196 -90.55 -23.33 -183.30
C ALA A 196 -89.18 -23.93 -182.99
N ARG A 197 -88.36 -24.19 -184.03
CA ARG A 197 -86.99 -24.72 -183.93
C ARG A 197 -86.07 -23.80 -183.11
N LEU A 198 -86.04 -22.50 -183.43
CA LEU A 198 -85.21 -21.52 -182.72
C LEU A 198 -85.61 -21.36 -181.24
N LYS A 199 -86.90 -21.51 -180.93
CA LYS A 199 -87.42 -21.43 -179.55
C LYS A 199 -86.98 -22.61 -178.68
N SER A 200 -86.77 -23.79 -179.27
CA SER A 200 -86.21 -24.97 -178.58
C SER A 200 -84.73 -24.79 -178.24
N GLU A 201 -83.94 -24.26 -179.19
CA GLU A 201 -82.50 -24.03 -179.01
C GLU A 201 -82.21 -23.07 -177.86
N LEU A 202 -82.94 -21.95 -177.79
CA LEU A 202 -82.79 -20.95 -176.73
C LEU A 202 -83.12 -21.50 -175.33
N HIS A 203 -84.07 -22.44 -175.24
CA HIS A 203 -84.42 -23.08 -173.96
C HIS A 203 -83.29 -24.01 -173.45
N SER A 204 -82.62 -24.73 -174.37
CA SER A 204 -81.50 -25.63 -174.06
C SER A 204 -80.33 -24.91 -173.39
N GLN A 205 -79.97 -23.71 -173.89
CA GLN A 205 -78.83 -22.93 -173.39
C GLN A 205 -79.06 -22.42 -171.97
N ILE A 206 -80.29 -22.02 -171.63
CA ILE A 206 -80.66 -21.51 -170.29
C ILE A 206 -80.48 -22.59 -169.21
N GLU A 207 -80.97 -23.82 -169.45
CA GLU A 207 -80.81 -24.92 -168.50
C GLU A 207 -79.37 -25.48 -168.45
N SER A 208 -78.47 -25.06 -169.35
CA SER A 208 -77.03 -25.30 -169.22
C SER A 208 -76.38 -24.36 -168.21
N ALA A 209 -76.52 -23.05 -168.41
CA ALA A 209 -75.91 -22.03 -167.52
C ALA A 209 -76.38 -22.18 -166.06
N LYS A 210 -77.61 -22.64 -165.85
CA LYS A 210 -78.21 -22.91 -164.54
C LYS A 210 -77.51 -24.04 -163.75
N ARG A 211 -76.89 -25.01 -164.44
CA ARG A 211 -76.13 -26.10 -163.78
C ARG A 211 -74.76 -25.64 -163.29
N ASP A 212 -74.11 -24.74 -164.03
CA ASP A 212 -72.76 -24.24 -163.67
C ASP A 212 -72.77 -23.36 -162.41
N VAL A 213 -73.90 -22.70 -162.11
CA VAL A 213 -74.08 -21.91 -160.87
C VAL A 213 -74.15 -22.82 -159.64
N ASN A 214 -75.00 -23.86 -159.68
CA ASN A 214 -75.16 -24.80 -158.56
C ASN A 214 -73.86 -25.49 -158.13
N ILE A 215 -72.94 -25.74 -159.07
CA ILE A 215 -71.62 -26.34 -158.77
C ILE A 215 -70.78 -25.36 -157.93
N LYS A 216 -70.74 -24.07 -158.31
CA LYS A 216 -69.95 -23.05 -157.60
C LYS A 216 -70.46 -22.70 -156.21
N GLU A 217 -71.78 -22.82 -155.98
CA GLU A 217 -72.34 -22.65 -154.64
C GLU A 217 -71.92 -23.79 -153.68
N ALA A 218 -71.73 -25.02 -154.20
CA ALA A 218 -71.30 -26.15 -153.39
C ALA A 218 -69.84 -26.04 -152.91
N ASP A 219 -68.93 -25.54 -153.75
CA ASP A 219 -67.51 -25.36 -153.40
C ASP A 219 -67.33 -24.30 -152.29
N LEU A 220 -68.02 -23.16 -152.40
CA LEU A 220 -67.99 -22.07 -151.39
C LEU A 220 -68.47 -22.53 -150.01
N GLU A 221 -69.41 -23.47 -149.96
CA GLU A 221 -69.94 -24.03 -148.71
C GLU A 221 -68.96 -25.02 -148.04
N MET A 222 -67.98 -25.56 -148.78
CA MET A 222 -66.89 -26.36 -148.21
C MET A 222 -65.79 -25.48 -147.59
N GLU A 223 -65.35 -24.42 -148.27
CA GLU A 223 -64.33 -23.50 -147.70
C GLU A 223 -64.80 -22.86 -146.38
N ARG A 224 -66.10 -22.50 -146.30
CA ARG A 224 -66.72 -21.96 -145.08
C ARG A 224 -66.55 -22.87 -143.85
N ARG A 225 -66.51 -24.20 -144.03
CA ARG A 225 -66.31 -25.15 -142.92
C ARG A 225 -64.86 -25.18 -142.45
N GLN A 226 -63.90 -25.21 -143.38
CA GLN A 226 -62.47 -25.24 -143.02
C GLN A 226 -62.03 -23.98 -142.26
N VAL A 227 -62.56 -22.80 -142.63
CA VAL A 227 -62.31 -21.56 -141.90
C VAL A 227 -62.84 -21.63 -140.46
N PHE A 228 -64.00 -22.24 -140.24
CA PHE A 228 -64.60 -22.39 -138.91
C PHE A 228 -63.80 -23.35 -138.02
N GLU A 229 -63.29 -24.46 -138.58
CA GLU A 229 -62.43 -25.40 -137.85
C GLU A 229 -61.12 -24.75 -137.40
N LEU A 230 -60.45 -24.00 -138.28
CA LEU A 230 -59.22 -23.26 -137.95
C LEU A 230 -59.45 -22.18 -136.88
N GLN A 231 -60.58 -21.46 -136.92
CA GLN A 231 -60.93 -20.48 -135.89
C GLN A 231 -61.13 -21.08 -134.50
N ASN A 232 -61.60 -22.33 -134.41
CA ASN A 232 -61.71 -23.03 -133.13
C ASN A 232 -60.33 -23.46 -132.60
N TYR A 233 -59.44 -23.93 -133.48
CA TYR A 233 -58.09 -24.34 -133.09
C TYR A 233 -57.22 -23.18 -132.58
N VAL A 234 -57.35 -21.99 -133.19
CA VAL A 234 -56.68 -20.76 -132.68
C VAL A 234 -57.15 -20.41 -131.27
N ARG A 235 -58.47 -20.43 -131.03
CA ARG A 235 -59.07 -20.07 -129.74
C ARG A 235 -58.61 -20.99 -128.59
N GLU A 236 -58.42 -22.28 -128.87
CA GLU A 236 -57.93 -23.26 -127.88
C GLU A 236 -56.43 -23.08 -127.56
N LEU A 237 -55.64 -22.57 -128.50
CA LEU A 237 -54.26 -22.16 -128.23
C LEU A 237 -54.20 -20.88 -127.41
N GLU A 238 -55.07 -19.90 -127.69
CA GLU A 238 -55.16 -18.65 -126.92
C GLU A 238 -55.51 -18.88 -125.45
N THR A 239 -56.48 -19.77 -125.14
CA THR A 239 -56.81 -20.11 -123.75
C THR A 239 -55.64 -20.78 -123.03
N ARG A 240 -54.98 -21.76 -123.66
CA ARG A 240 -53.83 -22.46 -123.07
C ARG A 240 -52.62 -21.55 -122.83
N LEU A 241 -52.41 -20.55 -123.68
CA LEU A 241 -51.34 -19.57 -123.50
C LEU A 241 -51.67 -18.61 -122.33
N SER A 242 -52.93 -18.22 -122.18
CA SER A 242 -53.42 -17.46 -121.02
C SER A 242 -53.24 -18.23 -119.70
N GLU A 243 -53.64 -19.51 -119.67
CA GLU A 243 -53.44 -20.42 -118.53
C GLU A 243 -51.95 -20.54 -118.15
N SER A 244 -51.07 -20.74 -119.15
CA SER A 244 -49.63 -20.82 -118.93
C SER A 244 -49.03 -19.52 -118.38
N ASN A 245 -49.52 -18.35 -118.83
CA ASN A 245 -49.04 -17.06 -118.33
C ASN A 245 -49.47 -16.82 -116.87
N PHE A 246 -50.72 -17.18 -116.52
CA PHE A 246 -51.22 -17.09 -115.15
C PHE A 246 -50.42 -17.99 -114.19
N GLU A 247 -50.07 -19.20 -114.63
CA GLU A 247 -49.23 -20.13 -113.86
C GLU A 247 -47.79 -19.63 -113.69
N ILE A 248 -47.20 -19.01 -114.72
CA ILE A 248 -45.89 -18.35 -114.63
C ILE A 248 -45.93 -17.20 -113.62
N GLU A 249 -46.95 -16.36 -113.65
CA GLU A 249 -47.09 -15.22 -112.72
C GLU A 249 -47.32 -15.71 -111.27
N ARG A 250 -48.07 -16.81 -111.06
CA ARG A 250 -48.18 -17.49 -109.76
C ARG A 250 -46.81 -17.96 -109.24
N LEU A 251 -46.04 -18.65 -110.08
CA LEU A 251 -44.72 -19.18 -109.72
C LEU A 251 -43.68 -18.08 -109.47
N MET A 252 -43.71 -16.97 -110.23
CA MET A 252 -42.88 -15.79 -109.95
C MET A 252 -43.21 -15.18 -108.58
N LYS A 253 -44.50 -15.08 -108.24
CA LYS A 253 -44.95 -14.55 -106.95
C LYS A 253 -44.60 -15.45 -105.76
N GLU A 254 -44.58 -16.76 -105.96
CA GLU A 254 -44.08 -17.73 -104.99
C GLU A 254 -42.55 -17.63 -104.82
N LEU A 255 -41.79 -17.46 -105.92
CA LEU A 255 -40.34 -17.26 -105.88
C LEU A 255 -39.96 -15.97 -105.13
N GLU A 256 -40.64 -14.85 -105.43
CA GLU A 256 -40.52 -13.57 -104.70
C GLU A 256 -40.77 -13.78 -103.18
N GLY A 257 -41.82 -14.53 -102.83
CA GLY A 257 -42.10 -14.94 -101.46
C GLY A 257 -40.99 -15.76 -100.81
N THR A 258 -40.36 -16.69 -101.53
CA THR A 258 -39.21 -17.46 -100.99
C THR A 258 -37.97 -16.58 -100.78
N HIS A 259 -37.71 -15.60 -101.64
CA HIS A 259 -36.62 -14.64 -101.42
C HIS A 259 -36.91 -13.71 -100.24
N GLN A 260 -38.16 -13.28 -100.04
CA GLN A 260 -38.55 -12.51 -98.87
C GLN A 260 -38.39 -13.32 -97.56
N LEU A 261 -38.78 -14.60 -97.56
CA LEU A 261 -38.55 -15.52 -96.44
C LEU A 261 -37.05 -15.78 -96.21
N GLN A 262 -36.24 -15.88 -97.27
CA GLN A 262 -34.78 -16.02 -97.15
C GLN A 262 -34.13 -14.77 -96.54
N GLY A 263 -34.64 -13.57 -96.86
CA GLY A 263 -34.25 -12.31 -96.22
C GLY A 263 -34.61 -12.28 -94.74
N GLN A 264 -35.83 -12.68 -94.37
CA GLN A 264 -36.27 -12.80 -92.97
C GLN A 264 -35.46 -13.84 -92.20
N LEU A 265 -35.17 -14.99 -92.81
CA LEU A 265 -34.30 -16.02 -92.22
C LEU A 265 -32.89 -15.48 -91.94
N LYS A 266 -32.32 -14.70 -92.87
CA LYS A 266 -31.01 -14.08 -92.66
C LYS A 266 -31.02 -13.06 -91.53
N LEU A 267 -32.04 -12.19 -91.45
CA LEU A 267 -32.20 -11.27 -90.31
C LEU A 267 -32.32 -12.02 -88.98
N ALA A 268 -33.12 -13.09 -88.92
CA ALA A 268 -33.24 -13.94 -87.74
C ALA A 268 -31.93 -14.66 -87.38
N GLN A 269 -31.15 -15.08 -88.39
CA GLN A 269 -29.81 -15.66 -88.20
C GLN A 269 -28.86 -14.63 -87.59
N ASP A 270 -28.82 -13.42 -88.14
CA ASP A 270 -27.98 -12.31 -87.67
C ASP A 270 -28.39 -11.92 -86.22
N ASP A 271 -29.69 -11.77 -85.95
CA ASP A 271 -30.23 -11.54 -84.60
C ASP A 271 -29.79 -12.62 -83.60
N VAL A 272 -29.88 -13.91 -83.97
CA VAL A 272 -29.40 -15.04 -83.17
C VAL A 272 -27.90 -14.93 -82.89
N THR A 273 -27.07 -14.47 -83.84
CA THR A 273 -25.64 -14.23 -83.54
C THR A 273 -25.44 -13.09 -82.54
N THR A 274 -26.20 -11.99 -82.61
CA THR A 274 -26.07 -10.89 -81.62
C THR A 274 -26.59 -11.30 -80.25
N LEU A 275 -27.62 -12.13 -80.18
CA LEU A 275 -28.16 -12.67 -78.93
C LEU A 275 -27.20 -13.68 -78.29
N ASN A 276 -26.56 -14.54 -79.08
CA ASN A 276 -25.50 -15.42 -78.58
C ASN A 276 -24.30 -14.62 -78.05
N ALA A 277 -23.84 -13.58 -78.76
CA ALA A 277 -22.75 -12.73 -78.29
C ALA A 277 -23.08 -12.00 -76.96
N LYS A 278 -24.34 -11.56 -76.79
CA LYS A 278 -24.83 -11.00 -75.51
C LYS A 278 -24.89 -12.07 -74.41
N LEU A 279 -25.38 -13.27 -74.74
CA LEU A 279 -25.47 -14.40 -73.80
C LEU A 279 -24.08 -14.84 -73.31
N ASP A 280 -23.07 -14.87 -74.19
CA ASP A 280 -21.69 -15.20 -73.82
C ASP A 280 -21.00 -14.10 -73.01
N TYR A 281 -21.32 -12.83 -73.27
CA TYR A 281 -20.93 -11.73 -72.39
C TYR A 281 -21.53 -11.86 -70.99
N GLU A 282 -22.84 -12.13 -70.87
CA GLU A 282 -23.49 -12.32 -69.57
C GLU A 282 -22.96 -13.58 -68.85
N ARG A 283 -22.74 -14.69 -69.56
CA ARG A 283 -22.04 -15.88 -69.02
C ARG A 283 -20.67 -15.52 -68.43
N MET A 284 -19.90 -14.69 -69.13
CA MET A 284 -18.58 -14.22 -68.68
C MET A 284 -18.67 -13.30 -67.44
N GLN A 285 -19.74 -12.51 -67.29
CA GLN A 285 -19.97 -11.74 -66.07
C GLN A 285 -20.45 -12.62 -64.91
N VAL A 286 -21.33 -13.61 -65.16
CA VAL A 286 -21.75 -14.62 -64.17
C VAL A 286 -20.55 -15.39 -63.63
N LEU A 287 -19.61 -15.80 -64.47
CA LEU A 287 -18.36 -16.47 -64.03
C LEU A 287 -17.52 -15.58 -63.09
N LYS A 288 -17.36 -14.29 -63.39
CA LYS A 288 -16.65 -13.35 -62.50
C LYS A 288 -17.39 -13.12 -61.17
N PHE A 289 -18.73 -13.10 -61.20
CA PHE A 289 -19.51 -13.03 -59.97
C PHE A 289 -19.39 -14.32 -59.15
N GLN A 290 -19.38 -15.50 -59.79
CA GLN A 290 -19.14 -16.78 -59.13
C GLN A 290 -17.74 -16.86 -58.50
N GLU A 291 -16.69 -16.44 -59.21
CA GLU A 291 -15.32 -16.33 -58.67
C GLU A 291 -15.28 -15.39 -57.45
N ARG A 292 -15.94 -14.23 -57.55
CA ARG A 292 -16.02 -13.27 -56.44
C ARG A 292 -16.82 -13.80 -55.25
N ILE A 293 -17.88 -14.58 -55.48
CA ILE A 293 -18.66 -15.26 -54.44
C ILE A 293 -17.78 -16.30 -53.74
N ALA A 294 -17.14 -17.22 -54.48
CA ALA A 294 -16.24 -18.23 -53.91
C ALA A 294 -15.08 -17.62 -53.10
N LYS A 295 -14.54 -16.48 -53.56
CA LYS A 295 -13.53 -15.72 -52.81
C LYS A 295 -14.09 -15.07 -51.54
N VAL A 296 -15.37 -14.71 -51.50
CA VAL A 296 -16.02 -14.22 -50.27
C VAL A 296 -16.36 -15.38 -49.33
N GLU A 297 -16.80 -16.52 -49.86
CA GLU A 297 -17.11 -17.74 -49.08
C GLU A 297 -15.87 -18.31 -48.37
N THR A 298 -14.73 -18.38 -49.06
CA THR A 298 -13.44 -18.76 -48.44
C THR A 298 -13.02 -17.79 -47.33
N ASN A 299 -12.99 -16.49 -47.62
CA ASN A 299 -12.70 -15.47 -46.61
C ASN A 299 -13.66 -15.51 -45.40
N LEU A 300 -14.94 -15.83 -45.60
CA LEU A 300 -15.92 -16.01 -44.53
C LEU A 300 -15.64 -17.28 -43.72
N SER A 301 -15.25 -18.38 -44.37
CA SER A 301 -14.81 -19.60 -43.67
C SER A 301 -13.57 -19.35 -42.82
N ASP A 302 -12.56 -18.65 -43.35
CA ASP A 302 -11.32 -18.32 -42.64
C ASP A 302 -11.61 -17.45 -41.39
N ARG A 303 -12.45 -16.41 -41.55
CA ARG A 303 -12.89 -15.56 -40.43
C ARG A 303 -13.75 -16.32 -39.42
N ASN A 304 -14.59 -17.27 -39.85
CA ASN A 304 -15.36 -18.12 -38.95
C ASN A 304 -14.46 -19.06 -38.12
N ASN A 305 -13.41 -19.61 -38.73
CA ASN A 305 -12.41 -20.43 -38.04
C ASN A 305 -11.64 -19.60 -37.01
N GLU A 306 -11.16 -18.40 -37.39
CA GLU A 306 -10.48 -17.48 -36.46
C GLU A 306 -11.39 -17.05 -35.29
N VAL A 307 -12.69 -16.80 -35.53
CA VAL A 307 -13.66 -16.53 -34.46
C VAL A 307 -13.88 -17.74 -33.55
N ALA A 308 -13.81 -18.96 -34.07
CA ALA A 308 -13.89 -20.17 -33.26
C ALA A 308 -12.63 -20.38 -32.40
N GLU A 309 -11.43 -20.17 -32.96
CA GLU A 309 -10.15 -20.22 -32.23
C GLU A 309 -10.08 -19.15 -31.13
N LEU A 310 -10.45 -17.90 -31.45
CA LEU A 310 -10.52 -16.80 -30.47
C LEU A 310 -11.54 -17.08 -29.35
N LYS A 311 -12.64 -17.78 -29.66
CA LYS A 311 -13.64 -18.17 -28.66
C LYS A 311 -13.12 -19.27 -27.72
N ILE A 312 -12.36 -20.24 -28.24
CA ILE A 312 -11.69 -21.25 -27.41
C ILE A 312 -10.65 -20.56 -26.53
N ALA A 313 -9.77 -19.73 -27.09
CA ALA A 313 -8.76 -18.99 -26.35
C ALA A 313 -9.35 -18.05 -25.27
N LEU A 314 -10.55 -17.49 -25.50
CA LEU A 314 -11.29 -16.73 -24.51
C LEU A 314 -11.76 -17.61 -23.35
N SER A 315 -12.40 -18.75 -23.62
CA SER A 315 -12.82 -19.68 -22.56
C SER A 315 -11.64 -20.27 -21.77
N ASP A 316 -10.54 -20.62 -22.46
CA ASP A 316 -9.27 -21.03 -21.85
C ASP A 316 -8.66 -19.96 -20.93
N ALA A 317 -8.95 -18.68 -21.18
CA ALA A 317 -8.51 -17.56 -20.35
C ALA A 317 -9.49 -17.30 -19.20
N GLU A 318 -10.81 -17.37 -19.44
CA GLU A 318 -11.84 -17.28 -18.43
C GLU A 318 -11.67 -18.37 -17.35
N GLU A 319 -11.44 -19.63 -17.74
CA GLU A 319 -11.18 -20.73 -16.79
C GLU A 319 -9.93 -20.44 -15.93
N LYS A 320 -8.82 -20.02 -16.54
CA LYS A 320 -7.60 -19.63 -15.80
C LYS A 320 -7.87 -18.49 -14.81
N PHE A 321 -8.56 -17.43 -15.24
CA PHE A 321 -8.94 -16.34 -14.32
C PHE A 321 -9.87 -16.80 -13.18
N THR A 322 -10.73 -17.80 -13.39
CA THR A 322 -11.51 -18.38 -12.28
C THR A 322 -10.66 -19.21 -11.32
N LEU A 323 -9.66 -19.94 -11.82
CA LEU A 323 -8.71 -20.72 -11.01
C LEU A 323 -7.82 -19.79 -10.17
N ASP A 324 -7.18 -18.80 -10.81
CA ASP A 324 -6.31 -17.81 -10.14
C ASP A 324 -7.10 -17.04 -9.07
N LYS A 325 -8.34 -16.66 -9.37
CA LYS A 325 -9.26 -16.02 -8.40
C LYS A 325 -9.57 -16.93 -7.21
N ALA A 326 -9.83 -18.21 -7.45
CA ALA A 326 -10.08 -19.18 -6.36
C ALA A 326 -8.83 -19.41 -5.49
N GLN A 327 -7.64 -19.47 -6.10
CA GLN A 327 -6.37 -19.54 -5.37
C GLN A 327 -6.16 -18.29 -4.51
N LEU A 328 -6.27 -17.09 -5.08
CA LEU A 328 -6.13 -15.83 -4.35
C LEU A 328 -7.16 -15.69 -3.20
N GLN A 329 -8.38 -16.20 -3.37
CA GLN A 329 -9.37 -16.26 -2.30
C GLN A 329 -8.97 -17.23 -1.18
N SER A 330 -8.36 -18.37 -1.51
CA SER A 330 -7.83 -19.34 -0.53
C SER A 330 -6.61 -18.79 0.23
N GLU A 331 -5.67 -18.14 -0.48
CA GLU A 331 -4.51 -17.49 0.11
C GLU A 331 -4.92 -16.34 1.04
N MET A 332 -5.88 -15.50 0.61
CA MET A 332 -6.44 -14.43 1.44
C MET A 332 -7.10 -14.98 2.71
N PHE A 333 -7.85 -16.09 2.63
CA PHE A 333 -8.45 -16.74 3.80
C PHE A 333 -7.37 -17.28 4.77
N CYS A 334 -6.34 -17.95 4.23
CA CYS A 334 -5.21 -18.45 5.03
C CYS A 334 -4.41 -17.32 5.70
N LEU A 335 -4.29 -16.15 5.05
CA LEU A 335 -3.66 -14.97 5.64
C LEU A 335 -4.51 -14.34 6.75
N LEU A 336 -5.83 -14.29 6.59
CA LEU A 336 -6.76 -13.83 7.63
C LEU A 336 -6.76 -14.75 8.86
N GLU A 337 -6.68 -16.07 8.67
CA GLU A 337 -6.53 -17.04 9.76
C GLU A 337 -5.21 -16.86 10.52
N LYS A 338 -4.09 -16.68 9.79
CA LYS A 338 -2.78 -16.35 10.39
C LYS A 338 -2.81 -15.03 11.14
N GLN A 339 -3.48 -14.00 10.62
CA GLN A 339 -3.65 -12.72 11.31
C GLN A 339 -4.43 -12.90 12.62
N ALA A 340 -5.55 -13.61 12.61
CA ALA A 340 -6.35 -13.87 13.81
C ALA A 340 -5.56 -14.63 14.90
N LEU A 341 -4.70 -15.58 14.49
CA LEU A 341 -3.80 -16.30 15.40
C LEU A 341 -2.72 -15.39 16.00
N LEU A 342 -2.12 -14.49 15.20
CA LEU A 342 -1.15 -13.51 15.68
C LEU A 342 -1.80 -12.48 16.61
N ASP A 343 -2.99 -11.98 16.29
CA ASP A 343 -3.77 -11.06 17.14
C ASP A 343 -4.16 -11.71 18.48
N ALA A 344 -4.46 -13.01 18.49
CA ALA A 344 -4.71 -13.76 19.72
C ALA A 344 -3.43 -13.89 20.57
N ARG A 345 -2.29 -14.21 19.94
CA ARG A 345 -1.00 -14.32 20.63
C ARG A 345 -0.48 -12.97 21.15
N LEU A 346 -0.74 -11.87 20.46
CA LEU A 346 -0.43 -10.52 20.94
C LEU A 346 -1.22 -10.19 22.21
N LYS A 347 -2.54 -10.49 22.24
CA LYS A 347 -3.38 -10.33 23.44
C LYS A 347 -2.92 -11.21 24.60
N GLU A 348 -2.42 -12.41 24.33
CA GLU A 348 -1.80 -13.26 25.35
C GLU A 348 -0.57 -12.58 25.97
N TRP A 349 0.36 -12.09 25.15
CA TRP A 349 1.54 -11.36 25.63
C TRP A 349 1.20 -10.06 26.36
N GLU A 350 0.17 -9.32 25.94
CA GLU A 350 -0.33 -8.15 26.67
C GLU A 350 -0.83 -8.51 28.08
N LEU A 351 -1.54 -9.63 28.23
CA LEU A 351 -2.04 -10.11 29.51
C LEU A 351 -0.89 -10.62 30.40
N GLN A 352 0.09 -11.33 29.83
CA GLN A 352 1.30 -11.75 30.54
C GLN A 352 2.12 -10.53 31.00
N GLY A 353 2.26 -9.50 30.16
CA GLY A 353 2.92 -8.24 30.49
C GLY A 353 2.28 -7.53 31.68
N LYS A 354 0.95 -7.32 31.63
CA LYS A 354 0.18 -6.74 32.76
C LYS A 354 0.33 -7.55 34.05
N ALA A 355 0.30 -8.88 33.95
CA ALA A 355 0.49 -9.78 35.10
C ALA A 355 1.92 -9.81 35.66
N LEU A 356 2.93 -9.30 34.93
CA LEU A 356 4.28 -9.05 35.43
C LEU A 356 4.40 -7.63 36.00
N GLU A 357 3.76 -6.64 35.38
CA GLU A 357 3.70 -5.25 35.85
C GLU A 357 3.03 -5.12 37.23
N ASP A 358 1.88 -5.79 37.44
CA ASP A 358 1.22 -5.85 38.76
C ASP A 358 2.10 -6.53 39.82
N LYS A 359 2.90 -7.55 39.45
CA LYS A 359 3.85 -8.21 40.37
C LYS A 359 5.03 -7.32 40.73
N ILE A 360 5.56 -6.55 39.77
CA ILE A 360 6.60 -5.56 40.02
C ILE A 360 6.06 -4.52 41.01
N ARG A 361 4.86 -3.96 40.77
CA ARG A 361 4.22 -3.01 41.68
C ARG A 361 4.00 -3.59 43.08
N GLN A 362 3.61 -4.87 43.19
CA GLN A 362 3.48 -5.57 44.48
C GLN A 362 4.84 -5.64 45.20
N CYS A 363 5.89 -6.12 44.52
CA CYS A 363 7.24 -6.22 45.10
C CYS A 363 7.80 -4.84 45.50
N GLU A 364 7.46 -3.78 44.77
CA GLU A 364 7.79 -2.40 45.14
C GLU A 364 7.07 -1.95 46.41
N THR A 365 5.77 -2.24 46.57
CA THR A 365 5.05 -1.94 47.82
C THR A 365 5.59 -2.73 49.02
N GLU A 366 5.83 -4.04 48.87
CA GLU A 366 6.42 -4.88 49.92
C GLU A 366 7.82 -4.39 50.31
N LYS A 367 8.64 -3.96 49.35
CA LYS A 367 9.95 -3.34 49.58
C LYS A 367 9.84 -2.02 50.35
N MET A 368 8.85 -1.17 50.04
CA MET A 368 8.62 0.08 50.77
C MET A 368 8.21 -0.19 52.22
N GLU A 369 7.33 -1.15 52.46
CA GLU A 369 6.92 -1.56 53.81
C GLU A 369 8.10 -2.11 54.62
N ILE A 370 8.89 -3.03 54.06
CA ILE A 370 10.09 -3.59 54.71
C ILE A 370 11.13 -2.49 54.99
N THR A 371 11.33 -1.55 54.08
CA THR A 371 12.25 -0.41 54.29
C THR A 371 11.75 0.49 55.41
N GLY A 372 10.46 0.86 55.41
CA GLY A 372 9.86 1.69 56.46
C GLY A 372 9.90 1.04 57.85
N LEU A 373 9.73 -0.29 57.93
CA LEU A 373 9.87 -1.06 59.17
C LEU A 373 11.32 -1.07 59.68
N HIS A 374 12.32 -1.28 58.80
CA HIS A 374 13.73 -1.20 59.18
C HIS A 374 14.10 0.22 59.64
N GLU A 375 13.69 1.27 58.93
CA GLU A 375 13.91 2.66 59.37
C GLU A 375 13.24 2.98 60.71
N ALA A 376 12.06 2.41 60.98
CA ALA A 376 11.39 2.55 62.28
C ALA A 376 12.17 1.84 63.39
N GLN A 377 12.65 0.62 63.15
CA GLN A 377 13.47 -0.13 64.09
C GLN A 377 14.82 0.56 64.36
N GLU A 378 15.50 1.05 63.32
CA GLU A 378 16.78 1.77 63.44
C GLU A 378 16.61 3.06 64.24
N ARG A 379 15.58 3.86 63.96
CA ARG A 379 15.24 5.05 64.78
C ARG A 379 14.94 4.68 66.23
N GLY A 380 14.25 3.56 66.47
CA GLY A 380 14.03 3.00 67.81
C GLY A 380 15.35 2.73 68.55
N MET A 381 16.19 1.86 67.99
CA MET A 381 17.49 1.50 68.57
C MET A 381 18.41 2.72 68.74
N GLN A 382 18.42 3.66 67.79
CA GLN A 382 19.21 4.88 67.88
C GLN A 382 18.69 5.83 68.98
N SER A 383 17.38 5.85 69.26
CA SER A 383 16.81 6.60 70.39
C SER A 383 17.19 5.97 71.73
N GLU A 384 17.18 4.64 71.84
CA GLU A 384 17.62 3.90 73.03
C GLU A 384 19.12 4.09 73.30
N ILE A 385 19.96 4.00 72.26
CA ILE A 385 21.40 4.32 72.34
C ILE A 385 21.64 5.75 72.84
N ASN A 386 20.82 6.71 72.41
CA ASN A 386 20.94 8.10 72.86
C ASN A 386 20.48 8.28 74.32
N GLN A 387 19.41 7.61 74.74
CA GLN A 387 18.98 7.57 76.14
C GLN A 387 20.05 6.96 77.05
N LEU A 388 20.61 5.80 76.67
CA LEU A 388 21.66 5.13 77.43
C LEU A 388 22.94 5.98 77.54
N LYS A 389 23.32 6.73 76.48
CA LYS A 389 24.43 7.70 76.55
C LYS A 389 24.16 8.80 77.60
N VAL A 390 22.95 9.34 77.67
CA VAL A 390 22.58 10.35 78.69
C VAL A 390 22.69 9.75 80.09
N GLU A 391 22.19 8.53 80.31
CA GLU A 391 22.32 7.89 81.62
C GLU A 391 23.78 7.56 82.00
N VAL A 392 24.64 7.23 81.03
CA VAL A 392 26.08 7.04 81.29
C VAL A 392 26.70 8.36 81.73
N CYS A 393 26.49 9.46 81.01
CA CYS A 393 26.95 10.79 81.42
C CYS A 393 26.43 11.19 82.82
N GLU A 394 25.19 10.85 83.17
CA GLU A 394 24.68 11.05 84.53
C GLU A 394 25.39 10.17 85.58
N ARG A 395 25.68 8.91 85.26
CA ARG A 395 26.42 8.00 86.16
C ARG A 395 27.85 8.49 86.36
N ASP A 396 28.52 8.96 85.31
CA ASP A 396 29.88 9.53 85.37
C ASP A 396 29.92 10.79 86.26
N ASN A 397 28.97 11.72 86.09
CA ASN A 397 28.83 12.89 86.96
C ASN A 397 28.63 12.51 88.45
N ARG A 398 27.86 11.45 88.73
CA ARG A 398 27.65 10.93 90.10
C ARG A 398 28.93 10.27 90.65
N ILE A 399 29.70 9.56 89.82
CA ILE A 399 30.99 8.98 90.19
C ILE A 399 32.02 10.08 90.49
N GLU A 400 32.09 11.13 89.68
CA GLU A 400 32.99 12.27 89.92
C GLU A 400 32.66 12.98 91.25
N ALA A 401 31.37 13.15 91.57
CA ALA A 401 30.93 13.68 92.86
C ALA A 401 31.30 12.76 94.05
N LEU A 402 31.15 11.45 93.91
CA LEU A 402 31.57 10.47 94.93
C LEU A 402 33.09 10.45 95.13
N ASN A 403 33.89 10.58 94.07
CA ASN A 403 35.35 10.67 94.15
C ASN A 403 35.78 11.92 94.93
N LYS A 404 35.18 13.09 94.65
CA LYS A 404 35.43 14.33 95.42
C LYS A 404 35.10 14.18 96.91
N ILE A 405 34.08 13.39 97.27
CA ILE A 405 33.75 13.05 98.66
C ILE A 405 34.80 12.08 99.25
N MET A 406 35.23 11.07 98.50
CA MET A 406 36.26 10.12 98.91
C MET A 406 37.59 10.82 99.23
N ASP A 407 38.04 11.73 98.36
CA ASP A 407 39.27 12.52 98.57
C ASP A 407 39.14 13.45 99.80
N SER A 408 37.97 14.06 100.02
CA SER A 408 37.70 14.86 101.22
C SER A 408 37.73 14.03 102.51
N LEU A 409 37.21 12.79 102.47
CA LEU A 409 37.24 11.87 103.60
C LEU A 409 38.65 11.34 103.87
N LYS A 410 39.42 11.04 102.81
CA LYS A 410 40.81 10.63 102.91
C LYS A 410 41.68 11.72 103.55
N LEU A 411 41.57 12.96 103.09
CA LEU A 411 42.30 14.09 103.68
C LEU A 411 41.94 14.31 105.17
N LYS A 412 40.67 14.13 105.55
CA LYS A 412 40.25 14.16 106.97
C LYS A 412 40.85 13.01 107.79
N TYR A 413 40.93 11.82 107.21
CA TYR A 413 41.58 10.66 107.86
C TYR A 413 43.08 10.90 108.05
N ASP A 414 43.77 11.40 107.03
CA ASP A 414 45.20 11.73 107.08
C ASP A 414 45.50 12.82 108.13
N MET A 415 44.62 13.84 108.25
CA MET A 415 44.68 14.83 109.34
C MET A 415 44.51 14.21 110.73
N LEU A 416 43.46 13.41 110.94
CA LEU A 416 43.19 12.76 112.24
C LEU A 416 44.30 11.79 112.65
N MET A 417 44.95 11.13 111.69
CA MET A 417 46.12 10.29 111.93
C MET A 417 47.32 11.12 112.40
N ALA A 418 47.55 12.29 111.82
CA ALA A 418 48.60 13.22 112.28
C ALA A 418 48.32 13.76 113.70
N GLU A 419 47.08 14.15 114.01
CA GLU A 419 46.68 14.58 115.36
C GLU A 419 46.87 13.45 116.40
N LYS A 420 46.44 12.23 116.06
CA LYS A 420 46.67 11.01 116.88
C LYS A 420 48.15 10.80 117.17
N ASP A 421 49.01 10.94 116.16
CA ASP A 421 50.45 10.67 116.33
C ASP A 421 51.18 11.81 117.06
N GLU A 422 50.69 13.05 116.97
CA GLU A 422 51.12 14.15 117.85
C GLU A 422 50.71 13.90 119.31
N ILE A 423 49.49 13.40 119.56
CA ILE A 423 49.03 13.01 120.90
C ILE A 423 49.85 11.84 121.43
N ASN A 424 50.13 10.82 120.62
CA ASN A 424 51.02 9.71 121.00
C ASN A 424 52.42 10.20 121.39
N ALA A 425 52.99 11.17 120.65
CA ALA A 425 54.27 11.78 121.00
C ALA A 425 54.21 12.49 122.36
N LYS A 426 53.17 13.31 122.61
CA LYS A 426 52.95 13.98 123.91
C LYS A 426 52.80 12.98 125.06
N VAL A 427 52.04 11.91 124.86
CA VAL A 427 51.84 10.83 125.85
C VAL A 427 53.15 10.08 126.13
N ASN A 428 53.95 9.78 125.11
CA ASN A 428 55.27 9.17 125.30
C ASN A 428 56.24 10.07 126.09
N THR A 429 56.27 11.38 125.82
CA THR A 429 57.05 12.35 126.60
C THR A 429 56.60 12.40 128.06
N LEU A 430 55.29 12.50 128.31
CA LEU A 430 54.75 12.52 129.67
C LEU A 430 54.99 11.20 130.42
N MET A 431 54.97 10.04 129.75
CA MET A 431 55.36 8.77 130.36
C MET A 431 56.86 8.70 130.68
N ALA A 432 57.73 9.33 129.88
CA ALA A 432 59.15 9.43 130.18
C ALA A 432 59.41 10.37 131.37
N GLU A 433 58.72 11.52 131.44
CA GLU A 433 58.74 12.40 132.61
C GLU A 433 58.23 11.70 133.88
N ALA A 434 57.10 10.99 133.80
CA ALA A 434 56.54 10.25 134.93
C ALA A 434 57.54 9.23 135.47
N ARG A 435 58.09 8.35 134.60
CA ARG A 435 59.13 7.39 134.98
C ARG A 435 60.38 8.07 135.57
N SER A 436 60.74 9.26 135.08
CA SER A 436 61.86 10.03 135.65
C SER A 436 61.54 10.58 137.05
N ARG A 437 60.29 11.00 137.31
CA ARG A 437 59.82 11.40 138.64
C ARG A 437 59.71 10.21 139.58
N ASP A 438 59.19 9.07 139.12
CA ASP A 438 59.09 7.83 139.90
C ASP A 438 60.48 7.32 140.32
N ASN A 439 61.46 7.34 139.39
CA ASN A 439 62.86 7.04 139.70
C ASN A 439 63.45 7.99 140.76
N HIS A 440 63.10 9.27 140.73
CA HIS A 440 63.56 10.24 141.72
C HIS A 440 62.86 10.08 143.08
N ILE A 441 61.57 9.74 143.09
CA ILE A 441 60.83 9.37 144.30
C ILE A 441 61.46 8.14 144.94
N GLY A 442 61.77 7.09 144.17
CA GLY A 442 62.48 5.90 144.67
C GLY A 442 63.86 6.22 145.27
N GLN A 443 64.60 7.19 144.72
CA GLN A 443 65.85 7.69 145.32
C GLN A 443 65.62 8.42 146.65
N ILE A 444 64.55 9.21 146.76
CA ILE A 444 64.16 9.89 148.00
C ILE A 444 63.70 8.88 149.06
N GLU A 445 62.95 7.85 148.68
CA GLU A 445 62.53 6.75 149.55
C GLU A 445 63.72 5.92 150.05
N GLU A 446 64.69 5.62 149.18
CA GLU A 446 65.96 4.97 149.54
C GLU A 446 66.74 5.80 150.58
N HIS A 447 66.93 7.09 150.31
CA HIS A 447 67.59 8.02 151.24
C HIS A 447 66.82 8.15 152.57
N SER A 448 65.50 8.27 152.51
CA SER A 448 64.63 8.34 153.69
C SER A 448 64.75 7.08 154.54
N ARG A 449 64.72 5.89 153.94
CA ARG A 449 64.89 4.61 154.65
C ARG A 449 66.25 4.51 155.33
N LYS A 450 67.32 4.93 154.64
CA LYS A 450 68.68 4.99 155.20
C LYS A 450 68.76 5.93 156.41
N LEU A 451 68.20 7.13 156.30
CA LEU A 451 68.16 8.10 157.41
C LEU A 451 67.32 7.59 158.61
N HIS A 452 66.20 6.90 158.36
CA HIS A 452 65.42 6.26 159.43
C HIS A 452 66.21 5.14 160.13
N MET A 453 67.03 4.39 159.39
CA MET A 453 67.90 3.35 159.96
C MET A 453 69.03 3.95 160.81
N GLU A 454 69.70 4.99 160.31
CA GLU A 454 70.69 5.77 161.07
C GLU A 454 70.10 6.40 162.34
N HIS A 455 68.87 6.92 162.28
CA HIS A 455 68.15 7.39 163.46
C HIS A 455 67.81 6.27 164.44
N ALA A 456 67.43 5.08 163.97
CA ALA A 456 67.17 3.93 164.85
C ALA A 456 68.45 3.44 165.54
N GLU A 457 69.58 3.40 164.83
CA GLU A 457 70.90 3.09 165.38
C GLU A 457 71.35 4.14 166.42
N LEU A 458 71.18 5.43 166.12
CA LEU A 458 71.46 6.52 167.06
C LEU A 458 70.57 6.48 168.31
N ILE A 459 69.29 6.09 168.17
CA ILE A 459 68.40 5.86 169.31
C ILE A 459 68.90 4.69 170.14
N ALA A 460 69.24 3.55 169.54
CA ALA A 460 69.78 2.39 170.27
C ALA A 460 71.11 2.71 170.99
N ALA A 461 72.01 3.45 170.34
CA ALA A 461 73.26 3.92 170.93
C ALA A 461 73.01 4.90 172.09
N SER A 462 72.06 5.83 171.95
CA SER A 462 71.61 6.73 173.00
C SER A 462 70.99 5.97 174.19
N GLU A 463 70.19 4.94 173.93
CA GLU A 463 69.62 4.09 174.98
C GLU A 463 70.68 3.27 175.73
N SER A 464 71.69 2.73 175.04
CA SER A 464 72.81 2.04 175.70
C SER A 464 73.66 3.01 176.54
N SER A 465 73.88 4.24 176.05
CA SER A 465 74.56 5.31 176.77
C SER A 465 73.76 5.76 177.99
N ARG A 466 72.43 5.86 177.89
CA ARG A 466 71.51 6.13 179.01
C ARG A 466 71.59 5.04 180.07
N LYS A 467 71.53 3.76 179.69
CA LYS A 467 71.66 2.63 180.62
C LYS A 467 72.99 2.68 181.40
N LEU A 468 74.09 3.00 180.72
CA LEU A 468 75.40 3.21 181.35
C LEU A 468 75.42 4.42 182.31
N VAL A 469 74.77 5.53 181.94
CA VAL A 469 74.61 6.70 182.82
C VAL A 469 73.76 6.36 184.05
N ASP A 470 72.72 5.55 183.93
CA ASP A 470 71.87 5.15 185.04
C ASP A 470 72.59 4.15 185.98
N GLU A 471 73.42 3.25 185.43
CA GLU A 471 74.31 2.37 186.21
C GLU A 471 75.40 3.16 186.94
N LEU A 472 76.01 4.16 186.28
CA LEU A 472 76.94 5.08 186.92
C LEU A 472 76.27 5.93 188.02
N ARG A 473 75.02 6.38 187.81
CA ARG A 473 74.22 7.06 188.86
C ARG A 473 73.95 6.14 190.05
N PHE A 474 73.64 4.87 189.81
CA PHE A 474 73.49 3.87 190.88
C PHE A 474 74.81 3.69 191.65
N ARG A 475 75.94 3.57 190.94
CA ARG A 475 77.25 3.42 191.59
C ARG A 475 77.67 4.67 192.37
N VAL A 476 77.33 5.87 191.90
CA VAL A 476 77.47 7.12 192.68
C VAL A 476 76.60 7.05 193.94
N LYS A 477 75.35 6.55 193.84
CA LYS A 477 74.45 6.38 195.00
C LYS A 477 75.02 5.44 196.07
N GLU A 478 75.64 4.33 195.67
CA GLU A 478 76.34 3.43 196.60
C GLU A 478 77.52 4.12 197.29
N LEU A 479 78.31 4.90 196.55
CA LEU A 479 79.47 5.62 197.07
C LEU A 479 79.04 6.77 198.01
N GLU A 480 77.95 7.49 197.70
CA GLU A 480 77.33 8.46 198.61
C GLU A 480 76.96 7.80 199.95
N ASN A 481 76.27 6.65 199.90
CA ASN A 481 75.85 5.92 201.10
C ASN A 481 77.05 5.44 201.95
N GLU A 482 78.12 4.95 201.33
CA GLU A 482 79.33 4.53 202.06
C GLU A 482 80.12 5.72 202.62
N VAL A 483 80.18 6.86 201.91
CA VAL A 483 80.76 8.11 202.44
C VAL A 483 79.96 8.60 203.65
N ASP A 484 78.63 8.56 203.61
CA ASP A 484 77.81 8.96 204.75
C ASP A 484 77.91 7.97 205.92
N ARG A 485 78.08 6.66 205.66
CA ARG A 485 78.42 5.66 206.68
C ARG A 485 79.78 5.98 207.34
N GLN A 486 80.77 6.39 206.55
CA GLN A 486 82.06 6.85 207.08
C GLN A 486 81.93 8.15 207.89
N ARG A 487 81.07 9.10 207.48
CA ARG A 487 80.78 10.30 208.28
C ARG A 487 80.21 9.95 209.66
N MET A 488 79.31 8.97 209.76
CA MET A 488 78.76 8.55 211.07
C MET A 488 79.86 7.99 211.99
N VAL A 489 80.72 7.09 211.49
CA VAL A 489 81.85 6.56 212.27
C VAL A 489 82.81 7.66 212.73
N ILE A 490 83.03 8.70 211.90
CA ILE A 490 83.85 9.87 212.27
C ILE A 490 83.14 10.74 213.33
N LEU A 491 81.81 10.87 213.28
CA LEU A 491 81.02 11.62 214.27
C LEU A 491 81.02 10.93 215.64
N ASP A 492 80.83 9.61 215.69
CA ASP A 492 80.88 8.85 216.94
C ASP A 492 82.26 8.95 217.60
N ALA A 493 83.34 8.70 216.83
CA ALA A 493 84.72 8.84 217.31
C ALA A 493 85.13 10.31 217.62
N ALA A 494 84.35 11.30 217.20
CA ALA A 494 84.50 12.69 217.60
C ALA A 494 83.70 13.03 218.87
N GLU A 495 82.54 12.41 219.09
CA GLU A 495 81.76 12.57 220.32
C GLU A 495 82.40 11.83 221.50
N GLU A 496 82.99 10.64 221.30
CA GLU A 496 83.84 9.97 222.29
C GLU A 496 84.99 10.88 222.77
N LYS A 497 85.64 11.59 221.84
CA LYS A 497 86.68 12.59 222.15
C LYS A 497 86.12 13.80 222.89
N ARG A 498 84.92 14.27 222.54
CA ARG A 498 84.24 15.37 223.28
C ARG A 498 83.85 14.93 224.69
N GLU A 499 83.41 13.69 224.89
CA GLU A 499 83.10 13.17 226.22
C GLU A 499 84.37 13.02 227.08
N ALA A 500 85.46 12.50 226.54
CA ALA A 500 86.76 12.48 227.23
C ALA A 500 87.21 13.88 227.69
N ILE A 501 86.95 14.92 226.88
CA ILE A 501 87.20 16.32 227.25
C ILE A 501 86.23 16.80 228.34
N ARG A 502 84.92 16.47 228.27
CA ARG A 502 83.94 16.80 229.31
C ARG A 502 84.32 16.22 230.67
N GLN A 503 84.70 14.94 230.71
CA GLN A 503 85.21 14.26 231.92
C GLN A 503 86.45 14.97 232.49
N LEU A 504 87.42 15.32 231.64
CA LEU A 504 88.65 16.00 232.06
C LEU A 504 88.35 17.39 232.67
N CYS A 505 87.48 18.18 232.03
CA CYS A 505 87.07 19.50 232.54
C CYS A 505 86.38 19.41 233.91
N PHE A 506 85.54 18.40 234.12
CA PHE A 506 84.87 18.19 235.42
C PHE A 506 85.87 17.91 236.56
N SER A 507 86.94 17.14 236.26
CA SER A 507 88.03 16.92 237.22
C SER A 507 88.81 18.20 237.55
N LEU A 508 89.03 19.07 236.55
CA LEU A 508 89.77 20.32 236.69
C LEU A 508 89.05 21.33 237.60
N GLU A 509 87.73 21.50 237.43
CA GLU A 509 86.96 22.44 238.25
C GLU A 509 86.89 22.00 239.73
N HIS A 510 86.91 20.69 239.99
CA HIS A 510 86.93 20.14 241.36
C HIS A 510 88.22 20.47 242.12
N TYR A 511 89.40 20.40 241.48
CA TYR A 511 90.65 20.88 242.07
C TYR A 511 90.66 22.41 242.26
N ARG A 512 89.92 23.14 241.42
CA ARG A 512 89.88 24.60 241.42
C ARG A 512 89.10 25.18 242.60
N SER A 513 87.99 24.55 243.00
CA SER A 513 87.23 24.99 244.18
C SER A 513 88.01 24.80 245.48
N GLY A 514 88.62 23.62 245.69
CA GLY A 514 89.44 23.35 246.87
C GLY A 514 90.63 24.30 247.02
N TYR A 515 91.23 24.73 245.90
CA TYR A 515 92.31 25.74 245.93
C TYR A 515 91.81 27.15 246.30
N GLN A 516 90.55 27.49 246.03
CA GLN A 516 89.96 28.79 246.43
C GLN A 516 89.61 28.83 247.92
N GLU A 517 89.12 27.73 248.50
CA GLU A 517 88.85 27.63 249.94
C GLU A 517 90.16 27.76 250.75
N LEU A 518 91.22 27.06 250.33
CA LEU A 518 92.55 27.19 250.93
C LEU A 518 93.11 28.63 250.86
N ARG A 519 92.69 29.41 249.87
CA ARG A 519 93.15 30.79 249.63
C ARG A 519 92.51 31.83 250.56
N GLN A 520 91.41 31.53 251.25
CA GLN A 520 90.86 32.44 252.27
C GLN A 520 91.67 32.45 253.59
N ALA A 521 92.48 31.42 253.86
CA ALA A 521 93.01 31.17 255.20
C ALA A 521 94.28 31.95 255.61
N PHE A 522 95.06 32.53 254.67
CA PHE A 522 96.50 32.71 254.92
C PHE A 522 97.22 34.02 254.53
N LEU A 523 96.55 35.09 254.04
CA LEU A 523 97.27 36.32 253.66
C LEU A 523 96.68 37.64 254.18
N GLY A 524 97.39 38.24 255.14
CA GLY A 524 97.21 39.63 255.55
C GLY A 524 98.52 40.32 255.94
N TYR A 525 99.30 40.82 254.97
CA TYR A 525 100.37 41.82 255.21
C TYR A 525 100.65 42.73 253.99
N LYS A 526 99.81 43.77 253.83
CA LYS A 526 100.07 45.14 253.30
C LYS A 526 100.92 45.40 252.02
N ARG A 527 100.22 45.93 250.98
CA ARG A 527 100.34 47.30 250.33
C ARG A 527 101.57 47.64 249.42
N PRO A 528 101.53 48.74 248.60
CA PRO A 528 100.43 49.27 247.75
C PRO A 528 100.86 49.86 246.36
N ALA A 529 99.98 49.82 245.34
CA ALA A 529 99.95 50.73 244.16
C ALA A 529 98.51 50.68 243.56
N VAL A 530 97.76 51.76 243.22
CA VAL A 530 98.00 53.04 242.51
C VAL A 530 97.98 52.87 240.98
N MET A 531 97.10 53.51 240.18
CA MET A 531 95.74 54.07 240.43
C MET A 531 95.05 54.46 239.10
N ALA A 532 93.71 54.48 239.10
CA ALA A 532 92.81 55.27 238.23
C ALA A 532 92.71 54.95 236.71
N ALA A 533 91.57 55.39 236.15
CA ALA A 533 91.06 55.22 234.77
C ALA A 533 90.72 53.78 234.36
#